data_AF-A0A0Q5D7X6-F1
#
_entry.id   AF-A0A0Q5D7X6-F1
#
_cell.length_a   1.000
_cell.length_b   1.000
_cell.length_c   1.000
_cell.angle_alpha   90.00
_cell.angle_beta   90.00
_cell.angle_gamma   90.00
#
_symmetry.space_group_name_H-M   'P 1'
#
loop_
_entity.id
_entity.type
_entity.pdbx_description
1 polymer ?
#
loop_
_entity_poly.entity_id
_entity_poly.type
_entity_poly.pdbx_seq_one_letter_code
_entity_poly.pdbx_strand_id
1 'polypeptide(L)'
;MSDTTELTAAILTIGRLTLAVVLVPADSTYPEPGARLVAEAQRVFPTLPIMLVSPREGGFSRSYAQFDTTNLVGAIDTDRIAWRRYSAVADTRPAPF
;
A
#
# COMPACT_ATOMS: atom_id res chain seq x y z
N MET A 1 8.51 0.82 23.49
CA MET A 1 8.94 1.17 22.13
C MET A 1 7.68 1.42 21.33
N SER A 2 7.47 2.63 20.84
CA SER A 2 6.36 2.89 19.91
C SER A 2 6.83 2.44 18.54
N ASP A 3 6.29 1.34 18.02
CA ASP A 3 6.53 0.92 16.63
C ASP A 3 5.83 1.92 15.71
N THR A 4 6.58 2.93 15.25
CA THR A 4 6.12 3.81 14.17
C THR A 4 6.30 3.07 12.87
N THR A 5 5.20 2.60 12.27
CA THR A 5 5.23 2.02 10.93
C THR A 5 5.30 3.16 9.92
N GLU A 6 6.46 3.34 9.29
CA GLU A 6 6.63 4.23 8.15
C GLU A 6 6.43 3.48 6.84
N LEU A 7 5.62 4.02 5.93
CA LEU A 7 5.41 3.47 4.60
C LEU A 7 5.46 4.56 3.53
N THR A 8 5.94 4.21 2.35
CA THR A 8 5.89 5.08 1.17
C THR A 8 4.71 4.67 0.31
N ALA A 9 3.79 5.59 0.04
CA ALA A 9 2.57 5.30 -0.66
C ALA A 9 2.05 6.49 -1.48
N ALA A 10 1.06 6.21 -2.31
CA ALA A 10 0.23 7.21 -2.98
C ALA A 10 -1.23 6.79 -2.94
N ILE A 11 -2.12 7.77 -2.91
CA ILE A 11 -3.55 7.54 -3.06
C ILE A 11 -3.88 7.83 -4.53
N LEU A 12 -4.36 6.82 -5.24
CA LEU A 12 -4.72 6.92 -6.65
C LEU A 12 -6.23 6.76 -6.81
N THR A 13 -6.78 7.45 -7.82
CA THR A 13 -8.15 7.24 -8.27
C THR A 13 -8.11 6.72 -9.70
N ILE A 14 -8.59 5.50 -9.91
CA ILE A 14 -8.66 4.84 -11.22
C ILE A 14 -10.13 4.55 -11.50
N GLY A 15 -10.70 5.28 -12.48
CA GLY A 15 -12.14 5.26 -12.72
C GLY A 15 -12.92 5.73 -11.49
N ARG A 16 -13.69 4.82 -10.88
CA ARG A 16 -14.47 5.07 -9.65
C ARG A 16 -13.83 4.48 -8.39
N LEU A 17 -12.68 3.82 -8.51
CA LEU A 17 -11.98 3.19 -7.39
C LEU A 17 -10.90 4.14 -6.87
N THR A 18 -10.95 4.47 -5.58
CA THR A 18 -9.84 5.13 -4.87
C THR A 18 -9.13 4.09 -4.04
N LEU A 19 -7.81 3.98 -4.19
CA LEU A 19 -6.98 2.98 -3.51
C LEU A 19 -5.67 3.58 -3.00
N ALA A 20 -5.11 2.95 -1.97
CA ALA A 20 -3.75 3.21 -1.53
C ALA A 20 -2.79 2.25 -2.25
N VAL A 21 -1.80 2.81 -2.92
CA VAL A 21 -0.70 2.07 -3.55
C VAL A 21 0.54 2.24 -2.68
N VAL A 22 1.09 1.14 -2.18
CA VAL A 22 2.21 1.13 -1.24
C VAL A 22 3.45 0.57 -1.92
N LEU A 23 4.54 1.32 -1.87
CA LEU A 23 5.83 0.94 -2.41
C LEU A 23 6.53 -0.04 -1.45
N VAL A 24 6.86 -1.24 -1.93
CA VAL A 24 7.50 -2.29 -1.14
C VAL A 24 8.63 -2.99 -1.93
N PRO A 25 9.57 -3.68 -1.25
CA PRO A 25 10.52 -4.56 -1.91
C PRO A 25 9.83 -5.71 -2.67
N ALA A 26 10.46 -6.23 -3.72
CA ALA A 26 9.86 -7.30 -4.54
C ALA A 26 9.47 -8.55 -3.74
N ASP A 27 10.29 -8.93 -2.76
CA ASP A 27 10.04 -10.11 -1.90
C ASP A 27 8.84 -9.91 -0.95
N SER A 28 8.40 -8.67 -0.78
CA SER A 28 7.22 -8.32 0.01
C SER A 28 5.90 -8.49 -0.74
N THR A 29 5.95 -8.80 -2.04
CA THR A 29 4.76 -9.05 -2.87
C THR A 29 4.34 -10.52 -2.91
N TYR A 30 5.06 -11.41 -2.22
CA TYR A 30 4.63 -12.80 -2.06
C TYR A 30 3.42 -12.89 -1.10
N PRO A 31 2.56 -13.93 -1.20
CA PRO A 31 1.28 -13.95 -0.49
C PRO A 31 1.36 -13.74 1.02
N GLU A 32 2.26 -14.44 1.72
CA GLU A 32 2.41 -14.35 3.18
C GLU A 32 2.98 -12.99 3.65
N PRO A 33 4.15 -12.52 3.15
CA PRO A 33 4.66 -11.20 3.53
C PRO A 33 3.75 -10.06 3.05
N GLY A 34 3.11 -10.22 1.89
CA GLY A 34 2.18 -9.25 1.33
C GLY A 34 0.93 -9.08 2.18
N ALA A 35 0.32 -10.18 2.64
CA ALA A 35 -0.84 -10.11 3.54
C ALA A 35 -0.52 -9.36 4.85
N ARG A 36 0.67 -9.61 5.41
CA ARG A 36 1.13 -8.91 6.63
C ARG A 36 1.28 -7.41 6.40
N LEU A 37 1.91 -7.01 5.30
CA LEU A 37 2.12 -5.59 4.98
C LEU A 37 0.83 -4.86 4.62
N VAL A 38 -0.14 -5.55 3.99
CA VAL A 38 -1.49 -5.00 3.81
C VAL A 38 -2.12 -4.70 5.17
N ALA A 39 -2.04 -5.62 6.14
CA ALA A 39 -2.59 -5.40 7.48
C ALA A 39 -1.90 -4.23 8.22
N GLU A 40 -0.60 -4.06 8.04
CA GLU A 40 0.14 -2.90 8.58
C GLU A 40 -0.28 -1.59 7.91
N ALA A 41 -0.37 -1.58 6.58
CA ALA A 41 -0.80 -0.41 5.82
C ALA A 41 -2.27 -0.03 6.09
N GLN A 42 -3.12 -0.98 6.48
CA GLN A 42 -4.50 -0.71 6.90
C GLN A 42 -4.58 0.19 8.14
N ARG A 43 -3.54 0.21 8.99
CA ARG A 43 -3.47 1.15 10.12
C ARG A 43 -3.32 2.60 9.68
N VAL A 44 -2.73 2.82 8.50
CA VAL A 44 -2.58 4.15 7.88
C VAL A 44 -3.78 4.48 7.00
N PHE A 45 -4.30 3.50 6.26
CA PHE A 45 -5.38 3.66 5.29
C PHE A 45 -6.59 2.76 5.62
N PRO A 46 -7.31 3.02 6.72
CA PRO A 46 -8.28 2.07 7.27
C PRO A 46 -9.50 1.79 6.38
N THR A 47 -9.81 2.66 5.42
CA THR A 47 -10.99 2.53 4.55
C THR A 47 -10.66 2.32 3.08
N LEU A 48 -9.37 2.36 2.71
CA LEU A 48 -8.97 2.22 1.31
C LEU A 48 -8.59 0.78 1.01
N PRO A 49 -8.93 0.25 -0.18
CA PRO A 49 -8.25 -0.90 -0.74
C PRO A 49 -6.76 -0.64 -0.85
N ILE A 50 -5.94 -1.65 -0.54
CA ILE A 50 -4.48 -1.53 -0.52
C ILE A 50 -3.88 -2.44 -1.59
N MET A 51 -3.03 -1.86 -2.43
CA MET A 51 -2.22 -2.58 -3.40
C MET A 51 -0.75 -2.33 -3.11
N LEU A 52 0.00 -3.39 -2.85
CA LEU A 52 1.45 -3.35 -2.75
C LEU A 52 2.04 -3.40 -4.14
N VAL A 53 3.05 -2.57 -4.40
CA VAL A 53 3.77 -2.55 -5.67
C VAL A 53 5.27 -2.50 -5.44
N SER A 54 6.00 -3.24 -6.24
CA SER A 54 7.45 -3.21 -6.35
C SER A 54 7.81 -2.90 -7.80
N PRO A 55 8.04 -1.63 -8.15
CA PRO A 55 8.50 -1.25 -9.47
C PRO A 55 9.85 -1.88 -9.81
N ARG A 56 9.98 -2.37 -11.04
CA ARG A 56 11.27 -2.61 -11.68
C ARG A 56 11.61 -1.40 -12.54
N GLU A 57 12.89 -1.10 -12.68
CA GLU A 57 13.35 -0.26 -13.80
C GLU A 57 12.88 -0.93 -15.11
N GLY A 58 12.05 -0.23 -15.90
CA GLY A 58 11.66 -0.69 -17.25
C GLY A 58 10.31 -1.41 -17.39
N GLY A 59 9.36 -1.26 -16.45
CA GLY A 59 7.94 -1.30 -16.84
C GLY A 59 7.11 -2.54 -16.51
N PHE A 60 7.57 -3.47 -15.67
CA PHE A 60 6.64 -4.41 -15.02
C PHE A 60 6.98 -4.67 -13.55
N SER A 61 6.10 -4.14 -12.70
CA SER A 61 6.16 -4.17 -11.26
C SER A 61 5.53 -5.45 -10.72
N ARG A 62 6.12 -6.06 -9.70
CA ARG A 62 5.38 -7.07 -8.93
C ARG A 62 4.34 -6.37 -8.09
N SER A 63 3.16 -6.96 -7.96
CA SER A 63 2.10 -6.41 -7.13
C SER A 63 1.43 -7.48 -6.30
N TYR A 64 0.88 -7.06 -5.18
CA TYR A 64 0.05 -7.89 -4.32
C TYR A 64 -1.13 -7.08 -3.83
N ALA A 65 -2.32 -7.65 -3.92
CA ALA A 65 -3.53 -7.10 -3.33
C ALA A 65 -4.46 -8.26 -2.94
N GLN A 66 -5.35 -8.00 -1.98
CA GLN A 66 -6.36 -8.97 -1.55
C GLN A 66 -7.65 -8.90 -2.38
N PHE A 67 -7.65 -8.13 -3.47
CA PHE A 67 -8.76 -7.97 -4.41
C PHE A 67 -8.26 -8.14 -5.85
N ASP A 68 -9.19 -8.33 -6.79
CA ASP A 68 -8.86 -8.49 -8.20
C ASP A 68 -8.24 -7.20 -8.78
N THR A 69 -7.00 -7.30 -9.26
CA THR A 69 -6.22 -6.18 -9.81
C THR A 69 -6.14 -6.20 -11.33
N THR A 70 -6.77 -7.17 -12.00
CA THR A 70 -6.66 -7.40 -13.46
C THR A 70 -6.93 -6.12 -14.27
N ASN A 71 -7.91 -5.31 -13.83
CA ASN A 71 -8.29 -4.06 -14.51
C ASN A 71 -7.49 -2.82 -14.04
N LEU A 72 -6.58 -2.97 -13.09
CA LEU A 72 -5.85 -1.86 -12.46
C LEU A 72 -4.37 -1.85 -12.83
N VAL A 73 -3.75 -3.02 -12.98
CA VAL A 73 -2.29 -3.13 -13.23
C VAL A 73 -1.87 -2.36 -14.49
N GLY A 74 -2.68 -2.37 -15.55
CA GLY A 74 -2.40 -1.62 -16.78
C GLY A 74 -2.60 -0.10 -16.68
N ALA A 75 -3.25 0.39 -15.61
CA ALA A 75 -3.52 1.81 -15.41
C ALA A 75 -2.55 2.49 -14.42
N ILE A 76 -1.70 1.69 -13.75
CA ILE A 76 -0.75 2.18 -12.74
C ILE A 76 0.64 2.29 -13.37
N ASP A 77 1.03 3.51 -13.68
CA ASP A 77 2.40 3.85 -14.06
C ASP A 77 3.17 4.35 -12.83
N THR A 78 4.00 3.48 -12.25
CA THR A 78 4.74 3.76 -11.01
C THR A 78 5.74 4.90 -11.11
N ASP A 79 6.23 5.20 -12.31
CA ASP A 79 7.23 6.26 -12.54
C ASP A 79 6.56 7.65 -12.52
N ARG A 80 5.23 7.70 -12.71
CA ARG A 80 4.44 8.93 -12.71
C ARG A 80 3.73 9.19 -11.38
N ILE A 81 3.90 8.31 -10.39
CA ILE A 81 3.29 8.44 -9.07
C ILE A 81 4.09 9.43 -8.22
N ALA A 82 3.40 10.42 -7.65
CA ALA A 82 3.96 11.30 -6.63
C ALA A 82 3.95 10.59 -5.27
N TRP A 83 5.01 9.83 -4.98
CA TRP A 83 5.17 9.08 -3.74
C TRP A 83 5.27 9.99 -2.50
N ARG A 84 4.60 9.61 -1.41
CA ARG A 84 4.64 10.30 -0.13
C ARG A 84 4.93 9.32 1.00
N ARG A 85 5.62 9.79 2.05
CA ARG A 85 5.81 9.01 3.29
C ARG A 85 4.62 9.24 4.23
N TYR A 86 4.16 8.15 4.83
CA TYR A 86 3.11 8.13 5.84
C TYR A 86 3.62 7.36 7.06
N SER A 87 3.21 7.80 8.23
CA SER A 87 3.52 7.14 9.50
C SER A 87 2.22 6.81 10.23
N ALA A 88 2.00 5.55 10.59
CA ALA A 88 1.04 5.24 11.63
C ALA A 88 1.68 5.56 12.97
N VAL A 89 1.21 6.61 13.63
CA VAL A 89 1.39 6.71 15.07
C VAL A 89 0.42 5.70 15.65
N ALA A 90 0.91 4.65 16.31
CA ALA A 90 0.05 3.79 17.11
C ALA A 90 -0.68 4.69 18.11
N ASP A 91 -1.98 4.92 17.89
CA ASP A 91 -2.79 5.73 18.78
C ASP A 91 -2.91 4.97 20.10
N THR A 92 -1.96 5.18 21.01
CA THR A 92 -2.07 4.79 22.42
C THR A 92 -2.98 5.77 23.14
N ARG A 93 -4.14 6.10 22.59
CA ARG A 93 -5.23 6.65 23.39
C ARG A 93 -5.90 5.47 24.09
N PRO A 94 -5.83 5.37 25.43
CA PRO A 94 -6.70 4.43 26.13
C PRO A 94 -8.14 4.76 25.73
N ALA A 95 -8.92 3.73 25.40
CA ALA A 95 -10.34 3.88 25.16
C ALA A 95 -10.95 4.62 26.37
N PRO A 96 -11.78 5.66 26.16
CA PRO A 96 -12.49 6.27 27.27
C PRO A 96 -13.40 5.20 27.88
N PHE A 97 -13.16 4.91 29.16
CA PHE A 97 -14.02 4.10 30.01
C PHE A 97 -15.32 4.85 30.33
#